data_AF-A0A7C0UFR7-F1
#
_entry.id   AF-A0A7C0UFR7-F1
#
_cell.length_a   1.000
_cell.length_b   1.000
_cell.length_c   1.000
_cell.angle_alpha   90.00
_cell.angle_beta   90.00
_cell.angle_gamma   90.00
#
_symmetry.space_group_name_H-M   'P 1'
#
loop_
_entity.id
_entity.type
_entity.pdbx_description
1 polymer ?
#
loop_
_entity_poly.entity_id
_entity_poly.type
_entity_poly.pdbx_seq_one_letter_code
_entity_poly.pdbx_strand_id
1 'polypeptide(L)' 'RYPWITSSDAHHVPDIGRAATEFVMKEASFEEIVLALSGKEGREVRF' A
#
# COMPACT_ATOMS: atom_id res chain seq x y z
N ARG A 1 8.12 3.64 13.74
CA ARG A 1 7.37 2.39 13.47
C ARG A 1 7.46 2.14 11.97
N TYR A 2 7.71 0.92 11.54
CA TYR A 2 7.73 0.56 10.12
C TYR A 2 6.44 -0.20 9.79
N PRO A 3 5.60 0.26 8.86
CA PRO A 3 4.44 -0.50 8.42
C PRO A 3 4.90 -1.72 7.62
N TRP A 4 4.17 -2.82 7.72
CA TRP A 4 4.38 -3.96 6.84
C TRP A 4 3.53 -3.78 5.59
N ILE A 5 4.11 -4.14 4.45
CA ILE A 5 3.41 -4.18 3.16
C ILE A 5 3.50 -5.58 2.58
N THR A 6 2.58 -5.92 1.70
CA THR A 6 2.67 -7.11 0.86
C THR A 6 2.64 -6.71 -0.61
N SER A 7 3.40 -7.44 -1.42
CA SER A 7 3.52 -7.24 -2.87
C SER A 7 3.48 -8.60 -3.54
N SER A 8 2.90 -8.66 -4.75
CA SER A 8 2.77 -9.91 -5.48
C SER A 8 4.08 -10.42 -6.06
N ASP A 9 5.11 -9.56 -6.19
CA ASP A 9 6.38 -9.88 -6.85
C ASP A 9 6.18 -10.65 -8.18
N ALA A 10 5.27 -10.10 -9.00
CA ALA A 10 4.76 -10.81 -10.17
C ALA A 10 5.81 -10.89 -11.27
N HIS A 11 6.21 -12.12 -11.60
CA HIS A 11 7.07 -12.42 -12.76
C HIS A 11 6.26 -12.88 -13.98
N HIS A 12 4.97 -13.16 -13.80
CA HIS A 12 4.03 -13.56 -14.84
C HIS A 12 2.72 -12.78 -14.70
N VAL A 13 2.03 -12.51 -15.82
CA VAL A 13 0.77 -11.73 -15.85
C VAL A 13 -0.30 -12.28 -14.89
N PRO A 14 -0.54 -13.60 -14.78
CA PRO A 14 -1.55 -14.13 -13.86
C PRO A 14 -1.25 -13.89 -12.37
N ASP A 15 0.00 -13.58 -12.01
CA ASP A 15 0.40 -13.35 -10.61
C ASP A 15 0.20 -11.88 -10.17
N ILE A 16 -0.16 -10.96 -11.08
CA ILE A 16 -0.37 -9.55 -10.74
C ILE A 16 -1.49 -9.44 -9.69
N GLY A 17 -1.15 -8.84 -8.54
CA GLY A 17 -2.11 -8.62 -7.45
C GLY A 17 -2.39 -9.83 -6.56
N ARG A 18 -1.67 -10.95 -6.75
CA ARG A 18 -1.78 -12.15 -5.88
C ARG A 18 -1.51 -11.85 -4.39
N ALA A 19 -0.73 -10.80 -4.12
CA ALA A 19 -0.65 -10.13 -2.83
C ALA A 19 -0.68 -8.62 -3.06
N ALA A 20 -1.34 -7.89 -2.16
CA ALA A 20 -1.52 -6.46 -2.28
C ALA A 20 -1.55 -5.80 -0.89
N THR A 21 -1.15 -4.54 -0.85
CA THR A 21 -1.25 -3.69 0.34
C THR A 21 -2.50 -2.84 0.23
N GLU A 22 -3.34 -2.85 1.27
CA GLU A 22 -4.50 -1.95 1.36
C GLU A 22 -4.08 -0.64 2.03
N PHE A 23 -4.43 0.50 1.42
CA PHE A 23 -4.12 1.83 1.94
C PHE A 23 -5.41 2.60 2.23
N VAL A 24 -5.47 3.23 3.40
CA VAL A 24 -6.50 4.21 3.73
C VAL A 24 -6.00 5.59 3.29
N MET A 25 -6.66 6.17 2.28
CA MET A 25 -6.25 7.41 1.59
C MET A 25 -7.44 8.27 1.19
N LYS A 26 -7.21 9.56 0.93
CA LYS A 26 -8.23 10.49 0.41
C LYS A 26 -8.42 10.36 -1.10
N GLU A 27 -7.34 10.12 -1.83
CA GLU A 27 -7.32 9.99 -3.28
C GLU A 27 -6.22 9.02 -3.72
N ALA A 28 -6.29 8.53 -4.96
CA ALA A 28 -5.33 7.58 -5.52
C ALA A 28 -4.09 8.31 -6.09
N SER A 29 -3.23 8.81 -5.19
CA SER A 29 -1.99 9.51 -5.56
C SER A 29 -0.78 8.91 -4.85
N PHE A 30 0.42 9.20 -5.38
CA PHE A 30 1.67 8.73 -4.77
C PHE A 30 1.93 9.42 -3.42
N GLU A 31 1.56 10.69 -3.32
CA GLU A 31 1.67 11.51 -2.10
C GLU A 31 0.85 10.90 -0.96
N GLU A 32 -0.36 10.43 -1.23
CA GLU A 32 -1.19 9.74 -0.24
C GLU A 32 -0.57 8.41 0.21
N ILE A 33 0.07 7.66 -0.69
CA ILE A 33 0.81 6.44 -0.33
C ILE A 33 1.96 6.77 0.62
N VAL A 34 2.69 7.85 0.37
CA VAL A 34 3.78 8.32 1.27
C VAL A 34 3.23 8.69 2.66
N LEU A 35 2.09 9.37 2.72
CA LEU A 35 1.42 9.69 3.99
C LEU A 35 0.97 8.43 4.74
N ALA A 36 0.40 7.46 4.03
CA ALA A 36 -0.06 6.19 4.60
C ALA A 36 1.10 5.35 5.16
N LEU A 37 2.21 5.25 4.42
CA LEU A 37 3.44 4.59 4.87
C LEU A 37 4.08 5.31 6.07
N SER A 38 3.87 6.62 6.18
CA SER A 38 4.33 7.42 7.32
C SER A 38 3.37 7.39 8.52
N GLY A 39 2.16 6.85 8.36
CA GLY A 39 1.11 6.85 9.38
C GLY A 39 0.66 8.25 9.78
N LYS A 40 0.62 9.21 8.84
CA LYS A 40 0.33 10.62 9.12
C LYS A 40 -1.06 11.02 8.67
N GLU A 41 -1.62 12.01 9.36
CA GLU A 41 -2.88 12.67 8.97
C GLU A 41 -4.06 11.71 8.71
N GLY A 42 -4.13 10.61 9.47
CA GLY A 42 -5.19 9.62 9.36
C GLY A 42 -5.07 8.65 8.17
N ARG A 43 -3.96 8.70 7.42
CA ARG A 43 -3.64 7.70 6.39
C ARG A 43 -2.85 6.56 7.03
N GLU A 44 -3.12 5.33 6.60
CA GLU A 44 -2.45 4.15 7.15
C GLU A 44 -2.43 2.98 6.16
N VAL A 45 -1.56 2.01 6.44
CA VAL A 45 -1.56 0.68 5.82
C VAL A 45 -2.47 -0.23 6.63
N ARG A 46 -3.43 -0.89 5.97
CA ARG A 46 -4.29 -1.93 6.54
C ARG A 46 -3.72 -3.33 6.29
N PHE A 47 -3.96 -4.22 7.24
CA PHE A 47 -3.53 -5.63 7.24
C PHE A 47 -4.67 -6.55 6.88
#